data_AF-I0YM96-F1
#
_entry.id   AF-I0YM96-F1
#
_cell.length_a   1.000
_cell.length_b   1.000
_cell.length_c   1.000
_cell.angle_alpha   90.00
_cell.angle_beta   90.00
_cell.angle_gamma   90.00
#
_symmetry.space_group_name_H-M   'P 1'
#
loop_
_entity.id
_entity.type
_entity.pdbx_description
1 polymer ?
#
loop_
_entity_poly.entity_id
_entity_poly.type
_entity_poly.pdbx_seq_one_letter_code
_entity_poly.pdbx_strand_id
1 'polypeptide(L)' 'FIQSAKDLKAAGVEKILCVSVNKPSVVDQWLKEKGADGIVQGVADDTGAFTRMLGVNVSDPERPQLRCQR' A
#
# COMPACT_ATOMS: atom_id res chain seq x y z
N PHE A 1 -4.71 -9.84 -3.98
CA PHE A 1 -5.23 -8.86 -3.01
C PHE A 1 -6.65 -8.40 -3.32
N ILE A 2 -6.94 -7.81 -4.49
CA ILE A 2 -8.29 -7.31 -4.81
C ILE A 2 -9.35 -8.42 -4.83
N GLN A 3 -9.00 -9.62 -5.33
CA GLN A 3 -9.92 -10.76 -5.40
C GLN A 3 -10.42 -11.21 -4.02
N SER A 4 -9.56 -11.21 -3.00
CA SER A 4 -9.88 -11.59 -1.62
C SER A 4 -10.58 -10.49 -0.82
N ALA A 5 -10.74 -9.29 -1.38
CA ALA A 5 -11.32 -8.17 -0.65
C ALA A 5 -12.79 -8.42 -0.24
N LYS A 6 -13.53 -9.20 -1.04
CA LYS A 6 -14.90 -9.61 -0.71
C LYS A 6 -14.93 -10.52 0.52
N ASP A 7 -14.03 -11.50 0.57
CA ASP A 7 -13.94 -12.46 1.68
C ASP A 7 -13.51 -11.78 2.97
N LEU A 8 -12.56 -10.84 2.89
CA LEU A 8 -12.12 -10.04 4.04
C LEU A 8 -13.25 -9.16 4.59
N LYS A 9 -14.03 -8.52 3.72
CA LYS A 9 -15.23 -7.77 4.15
C LYS A 9 -16.27 -8.69 4.78
N ALA A 10 -16.48 -9.88 4.23
CA ALA A 10 -17.39 -10.88 4.80
C ALA A 10 -16.92 -11.40 6.17
N ALA A 11 -15.60 -11.45 6.41
CA ALA A 11 -15.01 -11.79 7.70
C ALA A 11 -15.07 -10.65 8.75
N GLY A 12 -15.67 -9.51 8.41
CA GLY A 12 -15.86 -8.37 9.33
C GLY A 12 -14.74 -7.33 9.29
N VAL A 13 -13.84 -7.36 8.30
CA VAL A 13 -12.85 -6.31 8.13
C VAL A 13 -13.51 -5.01 7.67
N GLU A 14 -13.38 -3.95 8.46
CA GLU A 14 -13.98 -2.63 8.16
C GLU A 14 -13.30 -1.95 6.96
N LYS A 15 -11.95 -1.94 6.95
CA LYS A 15 -11.15 -1.24 5.93
C LYS A 15 -9.92 -2.04 5.54
N ILE A 16 -9.60 -2.01 4.25
CA ILE A 16 -8.38 -2.60 3.69
C ILE A 16 -7.51 -1.45 3.20
N LEU A 17 -6.31 -1.34 3.76
CA LEU A 17 -5.35 -0.28 3.43
C LEU A 17 -4.19 -0.85 2.60
N CYS A 18 -3.77 -0.13 1.56
CA CYS A 18 -2.54 -0.39 0.81
C CYS A 18 -1.57 0.76 1.04
N VAL A 19 -0.51 0.50 1.80
CA VAL A 19 0.50 1.50 2.16
C VAL A 19 1.67 1.45 1.19
N SER A 20 2.11 2.60 0.69
CA SER A 20 3.26 2.72 -0.21
C SER A 20 4.09 3.96 0.10
N VAL A 21 5.41 3.86 -0.05
CA VAL A 21 6.35 4.99 0.08
C VAL A 21 6.41 5.92 -1.14
N ASN A 22 5.28 6.03 -1.85
CA ASN A 22 5.14 6.88 -3.01
C ASN A 22 4.37 8.16 -2.65
N LYS A 23 4.45 9.17 -3.52
CA LYS A 23 3.60 10.37 -3.42
C LYS A 23 2.11 10.01 -3.60
N PRO A 24 1.18 10.77 -2.98
CA PRO A 24 -0.26 10.51 -3.08
C PRO A 24 -0.76 10.34 -4.52
N SER A 25 -0.34 11.21 -5.44
CA SER A 25 -0.75 11.16 -6.84
C SER A 25 -0.38 9.85 -7.55
N VAL A 26 0.77 9.27 -7.20
CA VAL A 26 1.22 7.98 -7.76
C VAL A 26 0.39 6.83 -7.21
N VAL A 27 0.05 6.88 -5.91
CA VAL A 27 -0.82 5.87 -5.28
C VAL A 27 -2.23 5.93 -5.87
N ASP A 28 -2.80 7.13 -6.02
CA ASP A 28 -4.13 7.32 -6.61
C ASP A 28 -4.21 6.83 -8.05
N GLN A 29 -3.21 7.15 -8.87
CA GLN A 29 -3.15 6.66 -10.24
C GLN A 29 -3.02 5.13 -10.28
N TRP A 30 -2.16 4.56 -9.44
CA TRP A 30 -1.97 3.11 -9.38
C TRP A 30 -3.25 2.37 -8.95
N LEU A 31 -4.01 2.89 -7.99
CA LEU A 31 -5.29 2.31 -7.58
C LEU A 31 -6.29 2.27 -8.73
N LYS A 32 -6.39 3.37 -9.49
CA LYS A 32 -7.26 3.47 -10.67
C LYS A 32 -6.84 2.48 -11.75
N GLU A 33 -5.54 2.41 -12.07
CA GLU A 33 -4.99 1.47 -13.06
C GLU A 33 -5.21 0.00 -12.67
N LYS A 34 -5.21 -0.31 -11.37
CA LYS A 34 -5.47 -1.67 -10.87
C LYS A 34 -6.94 -1.99 -10.64
N GLY A 35 -7.85 -1.03 -10.83
CA GLY A 35 -9.26 -1.20 -10.51
C GLY A 35 -9.48 -1.48 -9.01
N ALA A 36 -8.59 -0.99 -8.16
CA ALA A 36 -8.65 -1.15 -6.70
C ALA A 36 -9.40 0.01 -6.02
N ASP A 37 -9.74 1.06 -6.78
CA ASP A 37 -10.45 2.23 -6.29
C ASP A 37 -11.79 1.84 -5.63
N GLY A 38 -12.02 2.30 -4.41
CA GLY A 38 -13.18 1.93 -3.57
C GLY A 38 -13.15 0.50 -2.98
N ILE A 39 -12.22 -0.37 -3.39
CA ILE A 39 -12.03 -1.70 -2.79
C ILE A 39 -10.96 -1.64 -1.69
N VAL A 40 -9.86 -0.98 -1.99
CA VAL A 40 -8.71 -0.79 -1.09
C VAL A 40 -8.40 0.70 -1.01
N GLN A 41 -8.16 1.21 0.19
CA GLN A 41 -7.75 2.58 0.40
C GLN A 41 -6.23 2.70 0.32
N GLY A 42 -5.73 3.51 -0.60
CA GLY A 42 -4.31 3.80 -0.72
C GLY A 42 -3.85 4.78 0.34
N VAL A 43 -2.71 4.49 0.96
CA VAL A 43 -2.04 5.37 1.91
C VAL A 43 -0.63 5.64 1.38
N ALA A 44 -0.35 6.92 1.15
CA ALA A 44 0.95 7.40 0.74
C ALA A 44 1.79 7.77 1.97
N ASP A 45 2.80 6.96 2.26
CA ASP A 45 3.83 7.19 3.28
C ASP A 45 5.09 7.77 2.61
N ASP A 46 4.96 8.97 2.05
CA ASP A 46 5.97 9.62 1.20
C ASP A 46 7.37 9.74 1.85
N THR A 47 7.42 9.97 3.16
CA THR A 47 8.65 10.04 3.96
C THR A 47 9.16 8.67 4.41
N GLY A 48 8.29 7.65 4.34
CA GLY A 48 8.58 6.31 4.80
C GLY A 48 8.62 6.15 6.32
N ALA A 49 8.13 7.14 7.06
CA ALA A 49 8.19 7.13 8.53
C ALA A 49 7.36 5.98 9.09
N PHE A 50 6.17 5.75 8.54
CA PHE A 50 5.29 4.67 8.98
C PHE A 50 5.88 3.29 8.63
N THR A 51 6.41 3.16 7.42
CA THR A 51 7.04 1.92 6.92
C THR A 51 8.26 1.54 7.77
N ARG A 52 9.10 2.51 8.15
CA ARG A 52 10.25 2.30 9.05
C ARG A 52 9.79 1.94 10.47
N MET A 53 8.75 2.60 10.98
CA MET A 53 8.21 2.33 12.32
C MET A 53 7.70 0.89 12.45
N LEU A 54 7.10 0.35 11.39
CA LEU A 54 6.65 -1.04 11.33
C LEU A 54 7.80 -2.06 11.10
N GLY A 55 9.01 -1.60 10.80
CA GLY A 55 10.15 -2.47 10.50
C GLY A 55 10.02 -3.26 9.19
N VAL A 56 9.08 -2.87 8.32
CA VAL A 56 8.82 -3.53 7.03
C VAL A 56 9.50 -2.78 5.87
N ASN A 57 10.54 -2.01 6.14
CA ASN A 57 11.35 -1.38 5.11
C ASN A 57 12.39 -2.34 4.54
N VAL A 58 12.61 -2.28 3.23
CA VAL A 58 13.59 -3.13 2.53
C VAL A 58 14.75 -2.30 2.04
N SER A 59 15.96 -2.72 2.39
CA SER A 59 17.22 -2.22 1.83
C SER A 59 17.63 -3.09 0.64
N ASP A 60 17.83 -2.49 -0.52
CA ASP A 60 18.24 -3.17 -1.75
C ASP A 60 19.44 -2.44 -2.34
N PRO A 61 20.63 -3.07 -2.41
CA PRO A 61 21.84 -2.42 -2.91
C PRO A 61 21.71 -1.89 -4.34
N GLU A 62 20.91 -2.55 -5.18
CA GLU A 62 20.67 -2.16 -6.58
C GLU A 62 19.66 -1.01 -6.68
N ARG A 63 18.89 -0.77 -5.61
CA ARG A 63 17.78 0.19 -5.56
C ARG A 63 17.78 0.89 -4.20
N PRO A 64 18.67 1.86 -3.99
CA PRO A 64 18.94 2.47 -2.68
C PRO A 64 17.78 3.31 -2.13
N GLN A 65 16.73 3.54 -2.93
CA GLN A 65 15.52 4.17 -2.45
C GLN A 65 14.81 3.32 -1.39
N LEU A 66 14.20 3.98 -0.40
CA LEU A 66 13.36 3.31 0.59
C LEU A 66 12.20 2.60 -0.10
N ARG A 67 11.85 1.39 0.38
CA ARG A 67 10.73 0.60 -0.13
C ARG A 67 9.99 -0.09 1.00
N CYS A 68 8.67 -0.22 0.85
CA CYS A 68 7.88 -1.18 1.61
C CYS A 68 8.23 -2.61 1.18
N GLN A 69 8.25 -3.53 2.13
CA GLN A 69 8.19 -4.96 1.89
C GLN A 69 6.89 -5.30 1.16
N ARG A 70 6.97 -6.20 0.18
CA ARG A 70 5.85 -6.64 -0.66
C ARG A 70 5.31 -7.99 -0.21
#